data_AF-A0A9R0X4U2-F1
#
_entry.id   AF-A0A9R0X4U2-F1
#
_cell.length_a   1.000
_cell.length_b   1.000
_cell.length_c   1.000
_cell.angle_alpha   90.00
_cell.angle_beta   90.00
_cell.angle_gamma   90.00
#
_symmetry.space_group_name_H-M   'P 1'
#
loop_
_entity.id
_entity.type
_entity.pdbx_description
1 polymer ?
#
loop_
_entity_poly.entity_id
_entity_poly.type
_entity_poly.pdbx_seq_one_letter_code
_entity_poly.pdbx_strand_id
1 'polypeptide(L)'
;MGSKETLCRIRTILCLLLLFCVSCKCSASEFEITQVARLGVDASSHLARKIPDTLFGIFFEEINHAGAGGIWAELVSNRGFEAGGPHTPSNIEPWSIIGDDSSIFVGTDRTSCFRRNKVALRMEVLCDNCPVGGVGIYNPGFWGMNIEDGKTYNLVMHAKSPEMIEMTVSLTSSDGLRVLASAAIRVPGGSNWIKLDQKLVAQGTDRTSRLQITAKTKGVVWLDQVSLMPSDTYKGHGFRTELISMLLDLKPRFLRFPGGCFVEGSWLRNAFRWRDSIGPWEERPGHYGDVWNYWTDDGLGYYEFLQLSEVLGAAPVWVFNNGNYY
;
A
#
# COMPACT_ATOMS: atom_id res chain seq x y z
N MET A 1 90.46 49.69 -0.64
CA MET A 1 90.79 48.47 0.13
C MET A 1 89.51 47.95 0.74
N GLY A 2 89.07 46.71 0.43
CA GLY A 2 87.83 46.15 1.02
C GLY A 2 86.99 45.21 0.13
N SER A 3 87.43 44.85 -1.08
CA SER A 3 86.58 44.10 -2.04
C SER A 3 87.03 42.65 -2.34
N LYS A 4 88.20 42.20 -1.88
CA LYS A 4 88.71 40.83 -2.14
C LYS A 4 88.45 39.81 -1.02
N GLU A 5 88.29 40.23 0.23
CA GLU A 5 88.09 39.29 1.36
C GLU A 5 86.63 38.81 1.49
N THR A 6 85.66 39.65 1.14
CA THR A 6 84.23 39.33 1.27
C THR A 6 83.77 38.27 0.26
N LEU A 7 84.34 38.26 -0.96
CA LEU A 7 84.01 37.29 -2.00
C LEU A 7 84.59 35.89 -1.71
N CYS A 8 85.72 35.83 -0.99
CA CYS A 8 86.37 34.57 -0.61
C CYS A 8 85.58 33.86 0.50
N ARG A 9 85.12 34.59 1.53
CA ARG A 9 84.30 34.02 2.61
C ARG A 9 82.96 33.45 2.13
N ILE A 10 82.31 34.10 1.15
CA ILE A 10 81.03 33.62 0.60
C ILE A 10 81.22 32.32 -0.20
N ARG A 11 82.31 32.19 -0.98
CA ARG A 11 82.64 30.94 -1.71
C ARG A 11 82.97 29.78 -0.77
N THR A 12 83.68 30.02 0.31
CA THR A 12 84.01 28.95 1.29
C THR A 12 82.77 28.49 2.05
N ILE A 13 81.87 29.40 2.42
CA ILE A 13 80.60 29.06 3.08
C ILE A 13 79.67 28.30 2.12
N LEU A 14 79.60 28.71 0.85
CA LEU A 14 78.79 28.00 -0.16
C LEU A 14 79.33 26.59 -0.46
N CYS A 15 80.66 26.41 -0.53
CA CYS A 15 81.28 25.10 -0.68
C CYS A 15 81.09 24.20 0.55
N LEU A 16 81.14 24.76 1.77
CA LEU A 16 80.87 24.02 3.00
C LEU A 16 79.39 23.59 3.11
N LEU A 17 78.45 24.44 2.68
CA LEU A 17 77.02 24.10 2.62
C LEU A 17 76.70 23.06 1.55
N LEU A 18 77.35 23.13 0.38
CA LEU A 18 77.22 22.12 -0.68
C LEU A 18 77.81 20.76 -0.26
N LEU A 19 78.94 20.76 0.47
CA LEU A 19 79.52 19.53 1.03
C LEU A 19 78.65 18.92 2.14
N PHE A 20 77.97 19.74 2.95
CA PHE A 20 77.02 19.27 3.98
C PHE A 20 75.73 18.70 3.36
N CYS A 21 75.29 19.24 2.22
CA CYS A 21 74.13 18.70 1.49
C CYS A 21 74.45 17.37 0.76
N VAL A 22 75.70 17.13 0.35
CA VAL A 22 76.10 15.87 -0.33
C VAL A 22 76.38 14.73 0.65
N SER A 23 76.74 15.02 1.91
CA SER A 23 76.84 14.00 2.97
C SER A 23 75.49 13.62 3.58
N CYS A 24 74.45 14.45 3.40
CA CYS A 24 73.05 14.05 3.55
C CYS A 24 72.58 13.27 2.30
N LYS A 25 73.29 12.20 1.94
CA LYS A 25 72.64 11.12 1.18
C LYS A 25 71.57 10.56 2.11
N CYS A 26 70.31 10.95 1.85
CA CYS A 26 69.13 10.28 2.34
C CYS A 26 69.31 8.78 2.14
N SER A 27 69.77 8.09 3.20
CA SER A 27 69.44 6.70 3.38
C SER A 27 68.02 6.70 3.92
N ALA A 28 67.06 7.11 3.07
CA ALA A 28 65.72 6.60 3.20
C ALA A 28 65.85 5.13 2.83
N SER A 29 66.24 4.29 3.79
CA SER A 29 65.84 2.91 3.74
C SER A 29 64.31 2.97 3.79
N GLU A 30 63.67 2.84 2.64
CA GLU A 30 62.29 2.37 2.60
C GLU A 30 62.32 1.00 3.25
N PHE A 31 62.13 1.00 4.57
CA PHE A 31 61.65 -0.17 5.27
C PHE A 31 60.22 -0.37 4.76
N GLU A 32 60.08 -1.01 3.60
CA GLU A 32 58.86 -1.76 3.31
C GLU A 32 58.84 -2.94 4.30
N ILE A 33 58.50 -2.63 5.55
CA ILE A 33 57.98 -3.63 6.46
C ILE A 33 56.64 -4.00 5.85
N THR A 34 56.61 -5.04 5.02
CA THR A 34 55.36 -5.72 4.71
C THR A 34 54.89 -6.30 6.04
N GLN A 35 54.07 -5.53 6.74
CA GLN A 35 53.58 -5.92 8.06
C GLN A 35 52.59 -7.06 7.84
N VAL A 36 53.09 -8.29 7.88
CA VAL A 36 52.26 -9.49 7.73
C VAL A 36 51.40 -9.61 8.98
N ALA A 37 50.19 -9.05 8.91
CA ALA A 37 49.16 -9.30 9.91
C ALA A 37 48.70 -10.76 9.77
N ARG A 38 48.88 -11.55 10.83
CA ARG A 38 48.34 -12.91 10.91
C ARG A 38 47.02 -12.87 11.66
N LEU A 39 45.92 -13.12 10.96
CA LEU A 39 44.61 -13.36 11.57
C LEU A 39 44.47 -14.85 11.86
N GLY A 40 44.54 -15.24 13.13
CA GLY A 40 44.16 -16.58 13.58
C GLY A 40 42.65 -16.65 13.74
N VAL A 41 41.98 -17.52 12.97
CA VAL A 41 40.54 -17.79 13.13
C VAL A 41 40.41 -19.14 13.83
N ASP A 42 39.95 -19.14 15.07
CA ASP A 42 39.56 -20.36 15.78
C ASP A 42 38.10 -20.69 15.44
N ALA A 43 37.90 -21.68 14.56
CA ALA A 43 36.60 -22.15 14.11
C ALA A 43 36.09 -23.37 14.90
N SER A 44 36.64 -23.63 16.09
CA SER A 44 36.24 -24.76 16.91
C SER A 44 34.80 -24.62 17.45
N SER A 45 34.05 -25.72 17.45
CA SER A 45 32.63 -25.73 17.80
C SER A 45 32.32 -25.35 19.25
N HIS A 46 33.31 -25.42 20.15
CA HIS A 46 33.16 -25.03 21.56
C HIS A 46 33.16 -23.50 21.76
N LEU A 47 33.68 -22.74 20.80
CA LEU A 47 33.59 -21.27 20.76
C LEU A 47 32.41 -20.79 19.88
N ALA A 48 31.79 -21.69 19.12
CA ALA A 48 30.67 -21.36 18.26
C ALA A 48 29.42 -21.03 19.07
N ARG A 49 28.77 -19.91 18.73
CA ARG A 49 27.43 -19.58 19.23
C ARG A 49 26.40 -20.01 18.21
N LYS A 50 25.33 -20.69 18.65
CA LYS A 50 24.21 -21.02 17.77
C LYS A 50 23.59 -19.72 17.25
N ILE A 51 23.48 -19.58 15.93
CA ILE A 51 22.71 -18.50 15.33
C ILE A 51 21.24 -18.67 15.74
N PRO A 52 20.57 -17.64 16.29
CA PRO A 52 19.18 -17.75 16.68
C PRO A 52 18.30 -18.14 15.49
N ASP A 53 17.37 -19.07 15.71
CA ASP A 53 16.38 -19.48 14.70
C ASP A 53 15.37 -18.35 14.38
N THR A 54 15.51 -17.18 15.01
CA THR A 54 14.74 -15.94 14.81
C THR A 54 15.59 -14.82 14.22
N LEU A 55 16.78 -15.12 13.67
CA LEU A 55 17.67 -14.09 13.14
C LEU A 55 17.04 -13.34 11.94
N PHE A 56 16.30 -14.04 11.09
CA PHE A 56 15.71 -13.47 9.87
C PHE A 56 14.19 -13.50 9.94
N GLY A 57 13.56 -12.37 9.60
CA GLY A 57 12.11 -12.21 9.57
C GLY A 57 11.72 -11.03 8.69
N ILE A 58 10.43 -10.76 8.65
CA ILE A 58 9.84 -9.68 7.87
C ILE A 58 9.35 -8.59 8.81
N PHE A 59 9.51 -7.35 8.37
CA PHE A 59 8.87 -6.19 8.93
C PHE A 59 7.78 -5.73 7.97
N PHE A 60 6.58 -5.48 8.48
CA PHE A 60 5.46 -4.96 7.73
C PHE A 60 4.89 -3.73 8.41
N GLU A 61 4.71 -2.68 7.62
CA GLU A 61 3.87 -1.53 7.92
C GLU A 61 3.05 -1.18 6.67
N GLU A 62 1.92 -0.50 6.83
CA GLU A 62 1.11 -0.03 5.72
C GLU A 62 1.76 1.21 5.09
N ILE A 63 2.77 0.97 4.24
CA ILE A 63 3.51 1.96 3.45
C ILE A 63 3.46 1.56 1.98
N ASN A 64 3.42 2.54 1.07
CA ASN A 64 3.46 2.32 -0.38
C ASN A 64 2.35 1.36 -0.87
N HIS A 65 1.18 1.35 -0.22
CA HIS A 65 0.11 0.39 -0.51
C HIS A 65 0.54 -1.08 -0.35
N ALA A 66 1.40 -1.38 0.64
CA ALA A 66 1.87 -2.74 0.90
C ALA A 66 0.74 -3.67 1.37
N GLY A 67 -0.25 -3.16 2.09
CA GLY A 67 -1.44 -3.91 2.50
C GLY A 67 -2.58 -3.66 1.53
N ALA A 68 -3.28 -2.55 1.70
CA ALA A 68 -4.34 -2.09 0.80
C ALA A 68 -3.76 -1.70 -0.57
N GLY A 69 -4.05 -2.52 -1.59
CA GLY A 69 -3.45 -2.41 -2.92
C GLY A 69 -2.26 -3.33 -3.16
N GLY A 70 -1.74 -3.94 -2.10
CA GLY A 70 -0.62 -4.88 -2.09
C GLY A 70 -1.08 -6.28 -1.71
N ILE A 71 -0.62 -6.79 -0.55
CA ILE A 71 -0.86 -8.18 -0.15
C ILE A 71 -2.34 -8.49 0.12
N TRP A 72 -3.14 -7.49 0.46
CA TRP A 72 -4.59 -7.65 0.61
C TRP A 72 -5.28 -7.63 -0.75
N ALA A 73 -6.13 -8.62 -1.02
CA ALA A 73 -6.67 -8.87 -2.35
C ALA A 73 -7.87 -7.98 -2.75
N GLU A 74 -8.29 -7.05 -1.88
CA GLU A 74 -9.28 -6.03 -2.25
C GLU A 74 -8.79 -5.24 -3.47
N LEU A 75 -9.65 -5.12 -4.47
CA LEU A 75 -9.36 -4.40 -5.70
C LEU A 75 -9.89 -2.97 -5.66
N VAL A 76 -10.96 -2.70 -4.90
CA VAL A 76 -11.59 -1.39 -4.82
C VAL A 76 -10.88 -0.52 -3.81
N SER A 77 -10.39 0.64 -4.26
CA SER A 77 -9.85 1.67 -3.39
C SER A 77 -10.97 2.60 -2.92
N ASN A 78 -10.91 3.08 -1.67
CA ASN A 78 -11.97 3.89 -1.06
C ASN A 78 -13.37 3.23 -1.15
N ARG A 79 -13.46 1.94 -0.79
CA ARG A 79 -14.70 1.13 -0.93
C ARG A 79 -15.89 1.58 -0.09
N GLY A 80 -15.64 2.22 1.05
CA GLY A 80 -16.67 2.73 1.97
C GLY A 80 -16.86 4.25 1.93
N PHE A 81 -16.21 4.95 0.98
CA PHE A 81 -16.31 6.41 0.82
C PHE A 81 -15.87 7.26 2.02
N GLU A 82 -15.23 6.66 3.02
CA GLU A 82 -14.74 7.35 4.22
C GLU A 82 -13.43 8.13 3.97
N ALA A 83 -12.77 7.95 2.81
CA ALA A 83 -11.60 8.74 2.47
C ALA A 83 -11.93 10.24 2.44
N GLY A 84 -11.07 11.06 3.04
CA GLY A 84 -11.35 12.48 3.29
C GLY A 84 -11.98 12.76 4.67
N GLY A 85 -12.31 11.72 5.42
CA GLY A 85 -12.68 11.82 6.84
C GLY A 85 -14.16 12.15 7.08
N PRO A 86 -14.52 12.58 8.30
CA PRO A 86 -15.89 12.55 8.79
C PRO A 86 -16.80 13.69 8.25
N HIS A 87 -16.28 14.54 7.38
CA HIS A 87 -16.98 15.70 6.82
C HIS A 87 -17.69 15.32 5.53
N THR A 88 -18.89 15.88 5.31
CA THR A 88 -19.62 15.75 4.04
C THR A 88 -19.69 17.09 3.30
N PRO A 89 -19.41 17.12 1.99
CA PRO A 89 -19.09 15.96 1.13
C PRO A 89 -17.69 15.37 1.41
N SER A 90 -17.60 14.04 1.42
CA SER A 90 -16.35 13.28 1.59
C SER A 90 -15.63 13.17 0.25
N ASN A 91 -14.35 12.77 0.28
CA ASN A 91 -13.61 12.56 -0.96
C ASN A 91 -14.01 11.22 -1.55
N ILE A 92 -14.57 11.24 -2.77
CA ILE A 92 -14.87 10.00 -3.50
C ILE A 92 -13.65 9.46 -4.23
N GLU A 93 -12.52 10.16 -4.30
CA GLU A 93 -11.31 9.66 -4.96
C GLU A 93 -10.92 8.26 -4.45
N PRO A 94 -10.54 7.30 -5.32
CA PRO A 94 -10.31 7.46 -6.76
C PRO A 94 -11.55 7.19 -7.65
N TRP A 95 -12.75 7.16 -7.08
CA TRP A 95 -13.97 7.04 -7.87
C TRP A 95 -14.15 8.25 -8.79
N SER A 96 -14.64 8.00 -10.00
CA SER A 96 -14.85 9.01 -11.04
C SER A 96 -16.19 8.82 -11.73
N ILE A 97 -16.75 9.90 -12.25
CA ILE A 97 -18.07 9.92 -12.88
C ILE A 97 -17.99 9.45 -14.34
N ILE A 98 -18.98 8.66 -14.76
CA ILE A 98 -19.27 8.33 -16.17
C ILE A 98 -20.51 9.11 -16.57
N GLY A 99 -20.33 10.13 -17.41
CA GLY A 99 -21.39 11.06 -17.79
C GLY A 99 -20.98 12.51 -17.53
N ASP A 100 -21.95 13.40 -17.61
CA ASP A 100 -21.79 14.85 -17.38
C ASP A 100 -22.89 15.38 -16.44
N ASP A 101 -22.77 16.63 -16.03
CA ASP A 101 -23.71 17.28 -15.10
C ASP A 101 -25.16 17.33 -15.62
N SER A 102 -25.38 17.14 -16.92
CA SER A 102 -26.73 17.08 -17.51
C SER A 102 -27.39 15.72 -17.35
N SER A 103 -26.59 14.67 -17.10
CA SER A 103 -27.02 13.28 -17.13
C SER A 103 -26.91 12.58 -15.78
N ILE A 104 -26.02 13.04 -14.89
CA ILE A 104 -25.81 12.41 -13.59
C ILE A 104 -25.30 13.43 -12.56
N PHE A 105 -25.75 13.27 -11.31
CA PHE A 105 -25.19 13.92 -10.14
C PHE A 105 -24.63 12.85 -9.19
N VAL A 106 -23.40 13.05 -8.72
CA VAL A 106 -22.74 12.17 -7.74
C VAL A 106 -22.26 12.99 -6.56
N GLY A 107 -22.58 12.54 -5.36
CA GLY A 107 -22.10 13.13 -4.12
C GLY A 107 -22.09 12.12 -2.98
N THR A 108 -21.81 12.58 -1.77
CA THR A 108 -21.83 11.74 -0.57
C THR A 108 -22.64 12.40 0.52
N ASP A 109 -23.32 11.60 1.34
CA ASP A 109 -24.00 12.05 2.55
C ASP A 109 -23.81 11.04 3.69
N ARG A 110 -24.39 11.34 4.87
CA ARG A 110 -24.22 10.51 6.08
C ARG A 110 -25.38 9.52 6.29
N THR A 111 -25.80 8.83 5.23
CA THR A 111 -26.99 7.96 5.26
C THR A 111 -26.69 6.46 5.27
N SER A 112 -25.41 6.07 5.39
CA SER A 112 -25.01 4.67 5.46
C SER A 112 -25.77 3.88 6.52
N CYS A 113 -25.97 2.59 6.26
CA CYS A 113 -26.48 1.63 7.25
C CYS A 113 -25.47 1.29 8.36
N PHE A 114 -24.20 1.62 8.19
CA PHE A 114 -23.15 1.31 9.15
C PHE A 114 -22.95 2.47 10.14
N ARG A 115 -23.02 2.16 11.44
CA ARG A 115 -22.93 3.20 12.48
C ARG A 115 -21.53 3.84 12.56
N ARG A 116 -20.48 3.05 12.26
CA ARG A 116 -19.08 3.47 12.32
C ARG A 116 -18.54 4.01 10.99
N ASN A 117 -19.18 3.64 9.87
CA ASN A 117 -18.88 4.11 8.52
C ASN A 117 -20.13 4.81 8.02
N LYS A 118 -20.21 6.13 8.22
CA LYS A 118 -21.47 6.86 8.05
C LYS A 118 -21.66 7.35 6.62
N VAL A 119 -20.59 7.43 5.83
CA VAL A 119 -20.60 8.02 4.50
C VAL A 119 -21.18 7.01 3.52
N ALA A 120 -22.10 7.47 2.68
CA ALA A 120 -22.62 6.72 1.56
C ALA A 120 -22.50 7.58 0.30
N LEU A 121 -22.21 6.95 -0.83
CA LEU A 121 -22.25 7.61 -2.13
C LEU A 121 -23.70 7.67 -2.61
N ARG A 122 -24.16 8.87 -2.95
CA ARG A 122 -25.45 9.12 -3.59
C ARG A 122 -25.23 9.38 -5.08
N MET A 123 -25.82 8.53 -5.91
CA MET A 123 -25.82 8.63 -7.36
C MET A 123 -27.25 8.92 -7.85
N GLU A 124 -27.42 10.04 -8.54
CA GLU A 124 -28.70 10.45 -9.12
C GLU A 124 -28.57 10.55 -10.63
N VAL A 125 -29.23 9.64 -11.34
CA VAL A 125 -29.32 9.63 -12.80
C VAL A 125 -30.42 10.58 -13.22
N LEU A 126 -30.06 11.57 -14.04
CA LEU A 126 -30.92 12.68 -14.46
C LEU A 126 -31.44 12.52 -15.89
N CYS A 127 -30.70 11.79 -16.74
CA CYS A 127 -31.06 11.60 -18.15
C CYS A 127 -32.31 10.74 -18.34
N ASP A 128 -33.22 11.20 -19.19
CA ASP A 128 -34.37 10.39 -19.65
C ASP A 128 -33.94 9.43 -20.79
N ASN A 129 -32.98 9.87 -21.62
CA ASN A 129 -32.38 9.09 -22.71
C ASN A 129 -30.86 8.96 -22.49
N CYS A 130 -30.47 8.15 -21.52
CA CYS A 130 -29.06 7.94 -21.22
C CYS A 130 -28.31 7.25 -22.38
N PRO A 131 -26.98 7.47 -22.52
CA PRO A 131 -26.16 6.78 -23.52
C PRO A 131 -26.29 5.25 -23.44
N VAL A 132 -25.91 4.55 -24.52
CA VAL A 132 -26.04 3.08 -24.61
C VAL A 132 -25.29 2.35 -23.48
N GLY A 133 -24.16 2.89 -23.00
CA GLY A 133 -23.40 2.37 -21.86
C GLY A 133 -23.94 2.75 -20.48
N GLY A 134 -24.97 3.62 -20.43
CA GLY A 134 -25.46 4.25 -19.21
C GLY A 134 -24.54 5.38 -18.70
N VAL A 135 -24.94 5.95 -17.58
CA VAL A 135 -24.14 6.89 -16.77
C VAL A 135 -23.94 6.31 -15.38
N GLY A 136 -22.91 6.74 -14.66
CA GLY A 136 -22.62 6.18 -13.35
C GLY A 136 -21.27 6.59 -12.78
N ILE A 137 -20.60 5.64 -12.15
CA ILE A 137 -19.28 5.81 -11.54
C ILE A 137 -18.36 4.65 -11.90
N TYR A 138 -17.05 4.87 -11.80
CA TYR A 138 -16.04 3.82 -11.86
C TYR A 138 -14.96 4.00 -10.80
N ASN A 139 -14.32 2.89 -10.42
CA ASN A 139 -13.16 2.82 -9.55
C ASN A 139 -12.00 2.15 -10.31
N PRO A 140 -10.84 2.80 -10.46
CA PRO A 140 -9.68 2.20 -11.11
C PRO A 140 -8.93 1.21 -10.20
N GLY A 141 -9.35 1.05 -8.95
CA GLY A 141 -8.63 0.29 -7.94
C GLY A 141 -7.32 0.97 -7.55
N PHE A 142 -6.27 0.17 -7.40
CA PHE A 142 -4.93 0.63 -7.08
C PHE A 142 -4.08 0.71 -8.36
N TRP A 143 -4.23 1.81 -9.12
CA TRP A 143 -3.59 2.06 -10.42
C TRP A 143 -3.94 1.04 -11.53
N GLY A 144 -5.14 0.46 -11.44
CA GLY A 144 -5.63 -0.57 -12.35
C GLY A 144 -5.88 -1.90 -11.63
N MET A 145 -6.86 -2.64 -12.12
CA MET A 145 -7.20 -3.99 -11.63
C MET A 145 -6.68 -5.03 -12.62
N ASN A 146 -5.90 -5.99 -12.14
CA ASN A 146 -5.50 -7.14 -12.94
C ASN A 146 -6.64 -8.16 -13.01
N ILE A 147 -7.38 -8.12 -14.10
CA ILE A 147 -8.48 -9.05 -14.38
C ILE A 147 -7.96 -10.13 -15.33
N GLU A 148 -8.22 -11.39 -15.02
CA GLU A 148 -7.73 -12.56 -15.76
C GLU A 148 -8.89 -13.39 -16.28
N ASP A 149 -8.80 -13.82 -17.53
CA ASP A 149 -9.80 -14.66 -18.20
C ASP A 149 -10.13 -15.92 -17.38
N GLY A 150 -11.41 -16.25 -17.30
CA GLY A 150 -11.93 -17.39 -16.54
C GLY A 150 -11.94 -17.24 -15.01
N LYS A 151 -11.27 -16.22 -14.44
CA LYS A 151 -11.31 -15.98 -12.99
C LYS A 151 -12.64 -15.38 -12.55
N THR A 152 -13.02 -15.68 -11.31
CA THR A 152 -14.24 -15.17 -10.69
C THR A 152 -13.90 -14.13 -9.62
N TYR A 153 -14.59 -13.00 -9.66
CA TYR A 153 -14.46 -11.90 -8.71
C TYR A 153 -15.77 -11.75 -7.94
N ASN A 154 -15.68 -11.75 -6.61
CA ASN A 154 -16.83 -11.61 -5.71
C ASN A 154 -17.04 -10.12 -5.45
N LEU A 155 -18.14 -9.59 -5.95
CA LEU A 155 -18.61 -8.24 -5.68
C LEU A 155 -19.57 -8.29 -4.50
N VAL A 156 -19.31 -7.48 -3.48
CA VAL A 156 -20.24 -7.23 -2.38
C VAL A 156 -20.45 -5.73 -2.28
N MET A 157 -21.71 -5.29 -2.19
CA MET A 157 -22.03 -3.89 -1.91
C MET A 157 -23.35 -3.75 -1.17
N HIS A 158 -23.54 -2.61 -0.52
CA HIS A 158 -24.81 -2.23 0.07
C HIS A 158 -25.45 -1.16 -0.79
N ALA A 159 -26.75 -1.30 -1.05
CA ALA A 159 -27.49 -0.32 -1.84
C ALA A 159 -28.87 -0.03 -1.26
N LYS A 160 -29.35 1.19 -1.50
CA LYS A 160 -30.72 1.62 -1.21
C LYS A 160 -31.19 2.54 -2.31
N SER A 161 -32.46 2.41 -2.71
CA SER A 161 -33.09 3.34 -3.65
C SER A 161 -34.56 3.54 -3.27
N PRO A 162 -35.13 4.76 -3.30
CA PRO A 162 -36.54 5.01 -3.02
C PRO A 162 -37.45 4.32 -4.04
N GLU A 163 -37.01 4.27 -5.29
CA GLU A 163 -37.72 3.62 -6.40
C GLU A 163 -36.92 2.42 -6.90
N MET A 164 -37.57 1.50 -7.62
CA MET A 164 -36.84 0.39 -8.22
C MET A 164 -35.88 0.92 -9.29
N ILE A 165 -34.60 0.55 -9.19
CA ILE A 165 -33.58 0.94 -10.16
C ILE A 165 -32.77 -0.29 -10.57
N GLU A 166 -32.51 -0.39 -11.88
CA GLU A 166 -31.64 -1.41 -12.45
C GLU A 166 -30.30 -0.78 -12.81
N MET A 167 -29.25 -1.37 -12.24
CA MET A 167 -27.86 -0.99 -12.47
C MET A 167 -27.14 -2.12 -13.20
N THR A 168 -26.08 -1.78 -13.92
CA THR A 168 -25.13 -2.73 -14.48
C THR A 168 -23.81 -2.53 -13.78
N VAL A 169 -23.27 -3.61 -13.21
CA VAL A 169 -21.89 -3.63 -12.73
C VAL A 169 -21.04 -4.34 -13.75
N SER A 170 -19.86 -3.81 -14.03
CA SER A 170 -18.94 -4.42 -14.98
C SER A 170 -17.48 -4.17 -14.64
N LEU A 171 -16.65 -5.15 -15.02
CA LEU A 171 -15.21 -4.99 -15.12
C LEU A 171 -14.89 -4.62 -16.57
N THR A 172 -14.16 -3.54 -16.76
CA THR A 172 -13.80 -3.05 -18.09
C THR A 172 -12.32 -2.71 -18.18
N SER A 173 -11.79 -2.59 -19.40
CA SER A 173 -10.51 -1.91 -19.65
C SER A 173 -10.49 -0.50 -19.05
N SER A 174 -9.30 0.07 -18.87
CA SER A 174 -9.08 1.41 -18.31
C SER A 174 -9.89 2.52 -19.00
N ASP A 175 -10.11 2.40 -20.30
CA ASP A 175 -10.91 3.33 -21.12
C ASP A 175 -12.43 3.09 -21.05
N GLY A 176 -12.87 1.96 -20.48
CA GLY A 176 -14.28 1.58 -20.41
C GLY A 176 -14.86 0.92 -21.67
N LEU A 177 -14.05 0.73 -22.72
CA LEU A 177 -14.54 0.27 -24.02
C LEU A 177 -14.72 -1.24 -24.09
N ARG A 178 -13.81 -2.00 -23.46
CA ARG A 178 -13.85 -3.47 -23.46
C ARG A 178 -14.41 -3.98 -22.14
N VAL A 179 -15.58 -4.61 -22.19
CA VAL A 179 -16.18 -5.29 -21.04
C VAL A 179 -15.57 -6.68 -20.89
N LEU A 180 -15.06 -6.98 -19.70
CA LEU A 180 -14.42 -8.25 -19.32
C LEU A 180 -15.39 -9.12 -18.52
N ALA A 181 -16.23 -8.52 -17.68
CA ALA A 181 -17.30 -9.20 -16.95
C ALA A 181 -18.44 -8.22 -16.70
N SER A 182 -19.68 -8.70 -16.61
CA SER A 182 -20.82 -7.84 -16.27
C SER A 182 -21.95 -8.62 -15.60
N ALA A 183 -22.71 -7.94 -14.75
CA ALA A 183 -23.96 -8.41 -14.18
C ALA A 183 -24.97 -7.26 -14.04
N ALA A 184 -26.24 -7.56 -14.31
CA ALA A 184 -27.34 -6.67 -13.99
C ALA A 184 -27.72 -6.84 -12.52
N ILE A 185 -27.92 -5.72 -11.83
CA ILE A 185 -28.25 -5.66 -10.41
C ILE A 185 -29.51 -4.84 -10.24
N ARG A 186 -30.48 -5.41 -9.53
CA ARG A 186 -31.75 -4.75 -9.25
C ARG A 186 -31.81 -4.34 -7.79
N VAL A 187 -31.94 -3.04 -7.54
CA VAL A 187 -32.21 -2.51 -6.20
C VAL A 187 -33.72 -2.30 -6.08
N PRO A 188 -34.39 -2.99 -5.16
CA PRO A 188 -35.82 -2.78 -4.94
C PRO A 188 -36.04 -1.38 -4.37
N GLY A 189 -37.16 -0.76 -4.75
CA GLY A 189 -37.58 0.51 -4.16
C GLY A 189 -37.91 0.35 -2.68
N GLY A 190 -37.48 1.29 -1.85
CA GLY A 190 -37.76 1.33 -0.43
C GLY A 190 -36.76 2.17 0.38
N SER A 191 -36.96 2.19 1.70
CA SER A 191 -36.10 2.92 2.64
C SER A 191 -34.98 2.09 3.25
N ASN A 192 -34.96 0.78 3.00
CA ASN A 192 -34.03 -0.14 3.63
C ASN A 192 -32.82 -0.40 2.75
N TRP A 193 -31.64 -0.43 3.38
CA TRP A 193 -30.42 -0.91 2.75
C TRP A 193 -30.49 -2.42 2.54
N ILE A 194 -30.02 -2.87 1.38
CA ILE A 194 -29.87 -4.28 1.06
C ILE A 194 -28.42 -4.61 0.77
N LYS A 195 -27.98 -5.79 1.20
CA LYS A 195 -26.69 -6.35 0.79
C LYS A 195 -26.87 -7.05 -0.55
N LEU A 196 -25.99 -6.73 -1.49
CA LEU A 196 -25.91 -7.30 -2.82
C LEU A 196 -24.62 -8.11 -2.89
N ASP A 197 -24.73 -9.36 -3.33
CA ASP A 197 -23.62 -10.30 -3.47
C ASP A 197 -23.70 -10.90 -4.88
N GLN A 198 -22.67 -10.64 -5.68
CA GLN A 198 -22.65 -11.02 -7.09
C GLN A 198 -21.28 -11.57 -7.48
N LYS A 199 -21.29 -12.64 -8.27
CA LYS A 199 -20.07 -13.18 -8.88
C LYS A 199 -19.93 -12.69 -10.30
N LEU A 200 -18.77 -12.13 -10.62
CA LEU A 200 -18.37 -11.69 -11.95
C LEU A 200 -17.34 -12.67 -12.51
N VAL A 201 -17.70 -13.40 -13.55
CA VAL A 201 -16.77 -14.31 -14.26
C VAL A 201 -16.17 -13.55 -15.43
N ALA A 202 -14.85 -13.38 -15.42
CA ALA A 202 -14.13 -12.70 -16.48
C ALA A 202 -14.09 -13.54 -17.77
N GLN A 203 -14.29 -12.88 -18.90
CA GLN A 203 -14.29 -13.40 -20.27
C GLN A 203 -13.08 -12.86 -21.07
N GLY A 204 -12.08 -12.33 -20.35
CA GLY A 204 -10.86 -11.81 -20.94
C GLY A 204 -9.89 -11.28 -19.88
N THR A 205 -8.63 -11.11 -20.29
CA THR A 205 -7.55 -10.60 -19.45
C THR A 205 -7.23 -9.14 -19.77
N ASP A 206 -7.06 -8.32 -18.73
CA ASP A 206 -6.56 -6.94 -18.80
C ASP A 206 -5.92 -6.53 -17.46
N ARG A 207 -4.70 -5.99 -17.54
CA ARG A 207 -3.90 -5.61 -16.37
C ARG A 207 -4.25 -4.24 -15.80
N THR A 208 -5.03 -3.46 -16.53
CA THR A 208 -5.32 -2.05 -16.22
C THR A 208 -6.82 -1.79 -16.09
N SER A 209 -7.58 -2.81 -15.69
CA SER A 209 -9.04 -2.74 -15.64
C SER A 209 -9.55 -1.78 -14.57
N ARG A 210 -10.85 -1.51 -14.61
CA ARG A 210 -11.61 -0.76 -13.60
C ARG A 210 -12.95 -1.45 -13.33
N LEU A 211 -13.50 -1.22 -12.15
CA LEU A 211 -14.88 -1.55 -11.81
C LEU A 211 -15.77 -0.37 -12.17
N GLN A 212 -16.87 -0.58 -12.88
CA GLN A 212 -17.87 0.46 -13.13
C GLN A 212 -19.28 0.01 -12.74
N ILE A 213 -20.06 0.96 -12.26
CA ILE A 213 -21.47 0.81 -11.87
C ILE A 213 -22.25 1.87 -12.64
N THR A 214 -23.10 1.46 -13.57
CA THR A 214 -23.90 2.37 -14.41
C THR A 214 -25.38 2.07 -14.36
N ALA A 215 -26.21 3.06 -14.65
CA ALA A 215 -27.64 2.89 -14.85
C ALA A 215 -28.09 3.65 -16.10
N LYS A 216 -29.22 3.21 -16.66
CA LYS A 216 -29.82 3.78 -17.89
C LYS A 216 -31.16 4.45 -17.63
N THR A 217 -31.72 4.22 -16.46
CA THR A 217 -33.01 4.75 -16.05
C THR A 217 -32.78 5.85 -15.02
N LYS A 218 -33.50 6.95 -15.18
CA LYS A 218 -33.57 8.03 -14.19
C LYS A 218 -33.93 7.47 -12.81
N GLY A 219 -33.30 8.00 -11.77
CA GLY A 219 -33.52 7.55 -10.40
C GLY A 219 -32.35 7.88 -9.48
N VAL A 220 -32.55 7.63 -8.18
CA VAL A 220 -31.55 7.90 -7.14
C VAL A 220 -31.18 6.60 -6.46
N VAL A 221 -29.88 6.32 -6.32
CA VAL A 221 -29.39 5.16 -5.57
C VAL A 221 -28.27 5.60 -4.63
N TRP A 222 -28.29 5.05 -3.42
CA TRP A 222 -27.18 5.13 -2.49
C TRP A 222 -26.40 3.82 -2.52
N LEU A 223 -25.08 3.93 -2.52
CA LEU A 223 -24.12 2.83 -2.53
C LEU A 223 -23.18 2.97 -1.34
N ASP A 224 -22.81 1.85 -0.73
CA ASP A 224 -21.82 1.81 0.35
C ASP A 224 -21.12 0.44 0.41
N GLN A 225 -19.93 0.41 1.00
CA GLN A 225 -19.10 -0.78 1.22
C GLN A 225 -18.98 -1.63 -0.05
N VAL A 226 -18.48 -1.03 -1.13
CA VAL A 226 -18.32 -1.67 -2.45
C VAL A 226 -16.99 -2.42 -2.49
N SER A 227 -17.01 -3.72 -2.24
CA SER A 227 -15.83 -4.59 -2.27
C SER A 227 -15.81 -5.47 -3.51
N LEU A 228 -14.63 -5.68 -4.09
CA LEU A 228 -14.40 -6.64 -5.16
C LEU A 228 -13.11 -7.42 -4.86
N MET A 229 -13.27 -8.71 -4.53
CA MET A 229 -12.13 -9.59 -4.26
C MET A 229 -12.09 -10.76 -5.26
N PRO A 230 -10.90 -11.19 -5.72
CA PRO A 230 -10.77 -12.48 -6.41
C PRO A 230 -11.32 -13.62 -5.55
N SER A 231 -11.93 -14.63 -6.16
CA SER A 231 -12.44 -15.80 -5.42
C SER A 231 -11.32 -16.73 -4.96
N ASP A 232 -10.19 -16.71 -5.65
CA ASP A 232 -9.02 -17.58 -5.48
C ASP A 232 -7.92 -16.92 -4.64
N THR A 233 -8.30 -16.18 -3.58
CA THR A 233 -7.32 -15.64 -2.62
C THR A 233 -6.53 -16.76 -1.95
N TYR A 234 -5.32 -16.44 -1.49
CA TYR A 234 -4.40 -17.42 -0.92
C TYR A 234 -5.07 -18.20 0.22
N LYS A 235 -5.33 -19.49 -0.02
CA LYS A 235 -6.05 -20.40 0.89
C LYS A 235 -7.43 -19.87 1.37
N GLY A 236 -8.03 -18.92 0.66
CA GLY A 236 -9.28 -18.28 1.08
C GLY A 236 -9.14 -17.24 2.19
N HIS A 237 -7.93 -16.79 2.52
CA HIS A 237 -7.68 -15.82 3.62
C HIS A 237 -7.67 -14.35 3.17
N GLY A 238 -8.07 -14.04 1.93
CA GLY A 238 -8.15 -12.65 1.48
C GLY A 238 -6.83 -12.05 0.96
N PHE A 239 -5.75 -12.82 0.93
CA PHE A 239 -4.46 -12.36 0.41
C PHE A 239 -4.23 -12.66 -1.06
N ARG A 240 -3.41 -11.85 -1.73
CA ARG A 240 -2.96 -12.08 -3.10
C ARG A 240 -1.95 -13.23 -3.15
N THR A 241 -2.26 -14.27 -3.91
CA THR A 241 -1.53 -15.54 -3.94
C THR A 241 -0.07 -15.38 -4.37
N GLU A 242 0.20 -14.55 -5.37
CA GLU A 242 1.54 -14.29 -5.88
C GLU A 242 2.44 -13.59 -4.86
N LEU A 243 1.91 -12.58 -4.15
CA LEU A 243 2.69 -11.84 -3.16
C LEU A 243 2.98 -12.69 -1.92
N ILE A 244 1.99 -13.46 -1.46
CA ILE A 244 2.20 -14.40 -0.34
C ILE A 244 3.24 -15.46 -0.70
N SER A 245 3.23 -15.96 -1.94
CA SER A 245 4.23 -16.92 -2.41
C SER A 245 5.65 -16.33 -2.33
N MET A 246 5.84 -15.07 -2.74
CA MET A 246 7.12 -14.38 -2.59
C MET A 246 7.55 -14.22 -1.14
N LEU A 247 6.62 -13.92 -0.22
CA LEU A 247 6.93 -13.81 1.22
C LEU A 247 7.31 -15.17 1.83
N LEU A 248 6.69 -16.27 1.36
CA LEU A 248 7.05 -17.63 1.78
C LEU A 248 8.46 -18.01 1.35
N ASP A 249 8.89 -17.58 0.15
CA ASP A 249 10.23 -17.86 -0.37
C ASP A 249 11.35 -17.20 0.47
N LEU A 250 11.03 -16.10 1.18
CA LEU A 250 11.94 -15.48 2.16
C LEU A 250 12.19 -16.37 3.39
N LYS A 251 11.33 -17.37 3.64
CA LYS A 251 11.36 -18.28 4.81
C LYS A 251 11.50 -17.51 6.14
N PRO A 252 10.63 -16.52 6.40
CA PRO A 252 10.72 -15.68 7.59
C PRO A 252 10.49 -16.51 8.86
N ARG A 253 11.16 -16.13 9.95
CA ARG A 253 10.99 -16.77 11.26
C ARG A 253 10.14 -15.93 12.20
N PHE A 254 10.00 -14.65 11.91
CA PHE A 254 9.07 -13.75 12.58
C PHE A 254 8.45 -12.77 11.58
N LEU A 255 7.27 -12.25 11.93
CA LEU A 255 6.61 -11.14 11.25
C LEU A 255 6.37 -10.02 12.26
N ARG A 256 7.05 -8.89 12.11
CA ARG A 256 6.81 -7.67 12.90
C ARG A 256 5.74 -6.81 12.23
N PHE A 257 4.60 -6.61 12.88
CA PHE A 257 3.44 -5.88 12.33
C PHE A 257 2.66 -5.12 13.42
N PRO A 258 1.82 -4.12 13.07
CA PRO A 258 1.66 -3.47 11.78
C PRO A 258 2.62 -2.26 11.71
N GLY A 259 3.88 -2.50 12.10
CA GLY A 259 4.75 -1.60 12.85
C GLY A 259 5.19 -0.32 12.15
N GLY A 260 6.38 0.17 12.51
CA GLY A 260 6.87 1.44 11.99
C GLY A 260 6.04 2.61 12.51
N CYS A 261 6.06 3.71 11.77
CA CYS A 261 5.35 4.94 12.11
C CYS A 261 3.84 4.83 11.86
N PHE A 262 3.36 3.83 11.11
CA PHE A 262 1.93 3.57 10.91
C PHE A 262 1.17 3.32 12.23
N VAL A 263 1.81 2.64 13.20
CA VAL A 263 1.22 2.41 14.54
C VAL A 263 1.09 3.71 15.33
N GLU A 264 1.97 4.67 15.06
CA GLU A 264 2.09 5.93 15.80
C GLU A 264 1.09 6.96 15.26
N GLY A 265 1.06 7.13 13.94
CA GLY A 265 0.48 8.30 13.29
C GLY A 265 1.28 9.57 13.60
N SER A 266 1.22 10.59 12.74
CA SER A 266 1.74 11.94 13.07
C SER A 266 0.88 12.63 14.13
N TRP A 267 -0.39 12.21 14.26
CA TRP A 267 -1.28 12.63 15.33
C TRP A 267 -1.90 11.40 16.00
N LEU A 268 -1.99 11.37 17.34
CA LEU A 268 -2.60 10.25 18.07
C LEU A 268 -4.04 9.91 17.62
N ARG A 269 -4.79 10.87 17.07
CA ARG A 269 -6.12 10.61 16.50
C ARG A 269 -6.09 9.67 15.28
N ASN A 270 -4.95 9.60 14.59
CA ASN A 270 -4.69 8.81 13.40
C ASN A 270 -3.86 7.54 13.69
N ALA A 271 -3.50 7.30 14.95
CA ALA A 271 -2.79 6.09 15.35
C ALA A 271 -3.63 4.83 15.07
N PHE A 272 -3.01 3.76 14.56
CA PHE A 272 -3.67 2.48 14.33
C PHE A 272 -4.39 1.96 15.59
N ARG A 273 -5.69 1.64 15.46
CA ARG A 273 -6.52 1.12 16.55
C ARG A 273 -6.89 -0.33 16.29
N TRP A 274 -6.11 -1.26 16.86
CA TRP A 274 -6.29 -2.70 16.61
C TRP A 274 -7.72 -3.21 16.86
N ARG A 275 -8.42 -2.66 17.87
CA ARG A 275 -9.82 -3.03 18.18
C ARG A 275 -10.80 -2.66 17.06
N ASP A 276 -10.52 -1.58 16.34
CA ASP A 276 -11.35 -1.13 15.22
C ASP A 276 -11.08 -1.92 13.93
N SER A 277 -9.96 -2.64 13.88
CA SER A 277 -9.57 -3.53 12.77
C SER A 277 -10.07 -4.98 12.91
N ILE A 278 -10.94 -5.27 13.89
CA ILE A 278 -11.47 -6.62 14.14
C ILE A 278 -12.98 -6.63 13.89
N GLY A 279 -13.47 -7.78 13.41
CA GLY A 279 -14.88 -8.01 13.11
C GLY A 279 -15.18 -7.89 11.61
N PRO A 280 -16.46 -7.80 11.24
CA PRO A 280 -16.89 -7.60 9.85
C PRO A 280 -16.19 -6.39 9.23
N TRP A 281 -15.66 -6.55 8.02
CA TRP A 281 -14.85 -5.52 7.37
C TRP A 281 -15.69 -4.28 7.03
N GLU A 282 -16.99 -4.48 6.75
CA GLU A 282 -17.94 -3.41 6.43
C GLU A 282 -18.23 -2.49 7.63
N GLU A 283 -17.86 -2.90 8.84
CA GLU A 283 -18.01 -2.10 10.06
C GLU A 283 -16.69 -1.47 10.54
N ARG A 284 -15.57 -1.71 9.86
CA ARG A 284 -14.26 -1.17 10.25
C ARG A 284 -14.17 0.28 9.78
N PRO A 285 -14.00 1.26 10.69
CA PRO A 285 -14.02 2.68 10.33
C PRO A 285 -12.83 3.08 9.45
N GLY A 286 -11.74 2.30 9.45
CA GLY A 286 -10.48 2.72 8.86
C GLY A 286 -9.89 3.92 9.60
N HIS A 287 -8.82 4.48 9.03
CA HIS A 287 -8.26 5.76 9.46
C HIS A 287 -7.37 6.38 8.37
N TYR A 288 -7.08 7.67 8.54
CA TYR A 288 -6.11 8.35 7.69
C TYR A 288 -4.69 8.08 8.18
N GLY A 289 -3.90 7.35 7.41
CA GLY A 289 -2.47 7.14 7.65
C GLY A 289 -1.68 8.40 7.30
N ASP A 290 -1.67 9.37 8.22
CA ASP A 290 -1.07 10.69 8.02
C ASP A 290 0.45 10.69 7.83
N VAL A 291 1.14 9.62 8.22
CA VAL A 291 2.58 9.48 7.95
C VAL A 291 2.86 9.15 6.48
N TRP A 292 1.96 8.38 5.85
CA TRP A 292 2.11 7.91 4.47
C TRP A 292 1.13 8.54 3.48
N ASN A 293 0.26 9.42 3.96
CA ASN A 293 -0.68 10.25 3.19
C ASN A 293 -1.72 9.47 2.36
N TYR A 294 -2.29 8.40 2.90
CA TYR A 294 -3.47 7.77 2.32
C TYR A 294 -4.39 7.17 3.38
N TRP A 295 -5.64 6.96 2.97
CA TRP A 295 -6.65 6.32 3.80
C TRP A 295 -6.48 4.79 3.77
N THR A 296 -6.51 4.17 4.95
CA THR A 296 -6.63 2.72 5.11
C THR A 296 -8.02 2.38 5.61
N ASP A 297 -8.63 1.37 5.01
CA ASP A 297 -9.92 0.84 5.45
C ASP A 297 -9.80 -0.16 6.61
N ASP A 298 -8.56 -0.48 7.01
CA ASP A 298 -8.20 -1.48 8.01
C ASP A 298 -8.81 -2.87 7.72
N GLY A 299 -9.04 -3.18 6.43
CA GLY A 299 -9.45 -4.51 5.96
C GLY A 299 -8.38 -5.56 6.23
N LEU A 300 -7.10 -5.19 6.08
CA LEU A 300 -5.95 -5.94 6.60
C LEU A 300 -5.72 -5.55 8.06
N GLY A 301 -6.47 -6.17 8.96
CA GLY A 301 -6.49 -5.85 10.38
C GLY A 301 -5.66 -6.79 11.24
N TYR A 302 -5.81 -6.65 12.56
CA TYR A 302 -5.06 -7.44 13.54
C TYR A 302 -5.23 -8.94 13.35
N TYR A 303 -6.46 -9.41 13.10
CA TYR A 303 -6.76 -10.83 12.90
C TYR A 303 -6.10 -11.36 11.63
N GLU A 304 -6.18 -10.60 10.54
CA GLU A 304 -5.60 -11.00 9.26
C GLU A 304 -4.07 -11.10 9.35
N PHE A 305 -3.38 -10.24 10.12
CA PHE A 305 -1.93 -10.40 10.33
C PHE A 305 -1.55 -11.64 11.16
N LEU A 306 -2.41 -12.08 12.09
CA LEU A 306 -2.21 -13.35 12.79
C LEU A 306 -2.36 -14.53 11.82
N GLN A 307 -3.36 -14.49 10.93
CA GLN A 307 -3.51 -15.47 9.86
C GLN A 307 -2.30 -15.47 8.91
N LEU A 308 -1.78 -14.28 8.56
CA LEU A 308 -0.58 -14.16 7.74
C LEU A 308 0.63 -14.78 8.43
N SER A 309 0.80 -14.56 9.73
CA SER A 309 1.89 -15.16 10.51
C SER A 309 1.82 -16.69 10.49
N GLU A 310 0.62 -17.26 10.63
CA GLU A 310 0.39 -18.71 10.51
C GLU A 310 0.69 -19.23 9.11
N VAL A 311 0.22 -18.52 8.07
CA VAL A 311 0.50 -18.84 6.66
C VAL A 311 2.01 -18.90 6.39
N LEU A 312 2.76 -17.92 6.91
CA LEU A 312 4.21 -17.82 6.70
C LEU A 312 5.02 -18.79 7.58
N GLY A 313 4.39 -19.47 8.54
CA GLY A 313 5.10 -20.25 9.56
C GLY A 313 6.03 -19.39 10.42
N ALA A 314 5.68 -18.12 10.61
CA ALA A 314 6.49 -17.11 11.30
C ALA A 314 5.85 -16.71 12.63
N ALA A 315 6.68 -16.44 13.65
CA ALA A 315 6.17 -15.94 14.93
C ALA A 315 5.65 -14.50 14.80
N PRO A 316 4.42 -14.19 15.28
CA PRO A 316 3.90 -12.83 15.26
C PRO A 316 4.64 -11.95 16.29
N VAL A 317 5.17 -10.81 15.84
CA VAL A 317 5.77 -9.77 16.69
C VAL A 317 4.91 -8.52 16.58
N TRP A 318 3.95 -8.42 17.50
CA TRP A 318 2.99 -7.31 17.54
C TRP A 318 3.64 -6.01 18.03
N VAL A 319 3.39 -4.93 17.31
CA VAL A 319 3.78 -3.56 17.65
C VAL A 319 2.53 -2.78 18.06
N PHE A 320 2.55 -2.16 19.25
CA PHE A 320 1.47 -1.33 19.75
C PHE A 320 1.95 0.09 20.00
N ASN A 321 1.03 1.05 19.86
CA ASN A 321 1.30 2.45 20.19
C ASN A 321 1.51 2.60 21.71
N ASN A 322 2.62 3.22 22.12
CA ASN A 322 3.00 3.39 23.52
C ASN A 322 2.70 4.81 24.08
N GLY A 323 1.84 5.58 23.40
CA GLY A 323 1.46 6.94 23.79
C GLY A 323 2.13 8.05 22.98
N ASN A 324 2.94 7.71 21.97
CA ASN A 324 3.67 8.65 21.13
C ASN A 324 3.08 8.74 19.71
N TYR A 325 3.44 9.82 19.02
CA TYR A 325 3.18 10.08 17.60
C TYR A 325 4.53 10.35 16.89
N TYR A 326 4.59 10.11 15.58
CA TYR A 326 5.79 10.27 14.73
C TYR A 326 6.08 11.74 14.42
#